data_AF-A0A8H7U8W4-F1
#
_entry.id   AF-A0A8H7U8W4-F1
#
_cell.length_a   1.000
_cell.length_b   1.000
_cell.length_c   1.000
_cell.angle_alpha   90.00
_cell.angle_beta   90.00
_cell.angle_gamma   90.00
#
_symmetry.space_group_name_H-M   'P 1'
#
loop_
_entity.id
_entity.type
_entity.pdbx_description
1 polymer ?
#
loop_
_entity_poly.entity_id
_entity_poly.type
_entity_poly.pdbx_seq_one_letter_code
_entity_poly.pdbx_strand_id
1 'polypeptide(L)'
;MNIDQAVMRAKSLSSFLSNMIGLLDSAQQDVSNNEMIQDAHKECSQLYEFINEQLWSANDNEDINALSEANEALGRASECYNRLLASWQHKAIGQEDIEDGDWELVDYQPATVA
;
A
#
# COMPACT_ATOMS: atom_id res chain seq x y z
N MET A 1 -18.16 -5.12 -19.43
CA MET A 1 -18.03 -5.95 -18.22
C MET A 1 -19.37 -5.93 -17.52
N ASN A 2 -19.95 -7.07 -17.19
CA ASN A 2 -21.20 -7.13 -16.41
C ASN A 2 -20.90 -7.17 -14.89
N ILE A 3 -21.94 -7.10 -14.05
CA ILE A 3 -21.82 -7.07 -12.58
C ILE A 3 -21.07 -8.31 -12.07
N ASP A 4 -21.48 -9.51 -12.47
CA ASP A 4 -20.83 -10.76 -12.05
C ASP A 4 -19.34 -10.81 -12.40
N GLN A 5 -18.99 -10.39 -13.61
CA GLN A 5 -17.59 -10.32 -14.05
C GLN A 5 -16.81 -9.29 -13.24
N ALA A 6 -17.41 -8.13 -12.94
CA ALA A 6 -16.77 -7.09 -12.15
C ALA A 6 -16.51 -7.56 -10.71
N VAL A 7 -17.51 -8.18 -10.06
CA VAL A 7 -17.41 -8.75 -8.72
C VAL A 7 -16.35 -9.85 -8.65
N MET A 8 -16.38 -10.79 -9.61
CA MET A 8 -15.40 -11.87 -9.66
C MET A 8 -13.98 -11.34 -9.86
N ARG A 9 -13.81 -10.38 -10.79
CA ARG A 9 -12.51 -9.74 -11.05
C ARG A 9 -12.02 -8.99 -9.81
N ALA A 10 -12.90 -8.27 -9.11
CA ALA A 10 -12.57 -7.53 -7.91
C ALA A 10 -12.12 -8.42 -6.76
N LYS A 11 -12.84 -9.52 -6.51
CA LYS A 11 -12.46 -10.52 -5.50
C LYS A 11 -11.13 -11.19 -5.86
N SER A 12 -10.91 -11.53 -7.13
CA SER A 12 -9.64 -12.12 -7.59
C SER A 12 -8.47 -11.14 -7.44
N LEU A 13 -8.66 -9.89 -7.86
CA LEU A 13 -7.60 -8.88 -7.88
C LEU A 13 -7.24 -8.40 -6.48
N SER A 14 -8.23 -8.17 -5.61
CA SER A 14 -8.01 -7.85 -4.19
C SER A 14 -7.25 -8.97 -3.46
N SER A 15 -7.61 -10.23 -3.73
CA SER A 15 -6.89 -11.37 -3.17
C SER A 15 -5.46 -11.46 -3.71
N PHE A 16 -5.27 -11.28 -5.01
CA PHE A 16 -3.95 -11.26 -5.64
C PHE A 16 -3.06 -10.17 -5.03
N LEU A 17 -3.55 -8.93 -4.95
CA LEU A 17 -2.81 -7.81 -4.38
C LEU A 17 -2.47 -8.06 -2.89
N SER A 18 -3.41 -8.58 -2.11
CA SER A 18 -3.19 -8.91 -0.70
C SER A 18 -2.15 -10.01 -0.52
N ASN A 19 -2.16 -11.04 -1.36
CA ASN A 19 -1.18 -12.11 -1.33
C ASN A 19 0.21 -11.62 -1.73
N MET A 20 0.30 -10.78 -2.77
CA MET A 20 1.55 -10.15 -3.17
C MET A 20 2.14 -9.32 -2.04
N ILE A 21 1.32 -8.49 -1.38
CA ILE A 21 1.73 -7.72 -0.20
C ILE A 21 2.21 -8.63 0.94
N GLY A 22 1.52 -9.73 1.20
CA GLY A 22 1.91 -10.68 2.26
C GLY A 22 3.21 -11.44 1.98
N LEU A 23 3.58 -11.61 0.70
CA LEU A 23 4.83 -12.23 0.28
C LEU A 23 6.01 -11.25 0.27
N LEU A 24 5.73 -9.95 0.17
CA LEU A 24 6.76 -8.94 0.26
C LEU A 24 7.24 -8.83 1.72
N ASP A 25 8.53 -9.08 1.91
CA ASP A 25 9.19 -8.62 3.13
C ASP A 25 9.32 -7.10 3.06
N SER A 26 8.47 -6.40 3.82
CA SER A 26 8.49 -4.94 3.96
C SER A 26 9.81 -4.40 4.50
N ALA A 27 10.74 -5.26 4.93
CA ALA A 27 12.07 -4.87 5.33
C ALA A 27 13.12 -4.89 4.21
N GLN A 28 12.89 -5.61 3.10
CA GLN A 28 13.93 -5.94 2.11
C GLN A 28 13.65 -5.51 0.67
N GLN A 29 12.38 -5.43 0.24
CA GLN A 29 12.04 -5.12 -1.15
C GLN A 29 11.35 -3.76 -1.30
N ASP A 30 11.96 -2.88 -2.07
CA ASP A 30 11.37 -1.60 -2.44
C ASP A 30 10.07 -1.79 -3.22
N VAL A 31 8.96 -1.61 -2.50
CA VAL A 31 7.60 -1.75 -3.02
C VAL A 31 7.28 -0.66 -4.03
N SER A 32 7.95 0.49 -3.95
CA SER A 32 7.80 1.60 -4.89
C SER A 32 8.44 1.34 -6.26
N ASN A 33 9.24 0.29 -6.38
CA ASN A 33 9.83 -0.14 -7.66
C ASN A 33 9.25 -1.49 -8.15
N ASN A 34 8.26 -2.05 -7.46
CA ASN A 34 7.60 -3.27 -7.88
C ASN A 34 6.44 -2.95 -8.84
N GLU A 35 6.74 -2.92 -10.14
CA GLU A 35 5.76 -2.62 -11.22
C GLU A 35 4.54 -3.54 -11.15
N MET A 36 4.72 -4.83 -10.85
CA MET A 36 3.62 -5.80 -10.78
C MET A 36 2.57 -5.42 -9.72
N ILE A 37 3.03 -4.91 -8.57
CA ILE A 37 2.14 -4.52 -7.47
C ILE A 37 1.52 -3.15 -7.74
N GLN A 38 2.26 -2.24 -8.36
CA GLN A 38 1.72 -0.96 -8.80
C GLN A 38 0.61 -1.13 -9.83
N ASP A 39 0.81 -2.01 -10.81
CA ASP A 39 -0.19 -2.32 -11.83
C ASP A 39 -1.42 -2.97 -11.21
N ALA A 40 -1.24 -3.92 -10.30
CA ALA A 40 -2.34 -4.55 -9.58
C ALA A 40 -3.13 -3.55 -8.72
N HIS A 41 -2.44 -2.65 -8.02
CA HIS A 41 -3.08 -1.58 -7.26
C HIS A 41 -3.83 -0.59 -8.17
N LYS A 42 -3.25 -0.21 -9.30
CA LYS A 42 -3.90 0.66 -10.29
C LYS A 42 -5.16 0.02 -10.85
N GLU A 43 -5.10 -1.26 -11.17
CA GLU A 43 -6.28 -2.01 -11.63
C GLU A 43 -7.35 -2.11 -10.52
N CYS A 44 -6.95 -2.28 -9.25
CA CYS A 44 -7.87 -2.22 -8.12
C CYS A 44 -8.62 -0.88 -8.07
N SER A 45 -7.91 0.24 -8.23
CA SER A 45 -8.50 1.57 -8.23
C SER A 45 -9.48 1.78 -9.39
N GLN A 46 -9.12 1.36 -10.60
CA GLN A 46 -10.02 1.44 -11.76
C GLN A 46 -11.29 0.61 -11.56
N LEU A 47 -11.14 -0.58 -10.98
CA LEU A 47 -12.27 -1.46 -10.74
C LEU A 47 -13.15 -0.98 -9.58
N TYR A 48 -12.55 -0.33 -8.58
CA TYR A 48 -13.25 0.33 -7.47
C TYR A 48 -14.12 1.49 -7.97
N GLU A 49 -13.60 2.33 -8.87
CA GLU A 49 -14.38 3.40 -9.51
C GLU A 49 -15.56 2.82 -10.31
N PHE A 50 -15.30 1.81 -11.14
CA PHE A 50 -16.35 1.14 -11.91
C PHE A 50 -17.44 0.54 -11.02
N ILE A 51 -17.07 -0.19 -9.95
CA ILE A 51 -18.02 -0.80 -9.03
C ILE A 51 -18.84 0.26 -8.29
N ASN A 52 -18.23 1.38 -7.90
CA ASN A 52 -18.97 2.51 -7.33
C ASN A 52 -20.00 3.07 -8.31
N GLU A 53 -19.65 3.24 -9.58
CA GLU A 53 -20.63 3.66 -10.60
C GLU A 53 -21.77 2.65 -10.75
N GLN A 54 -21.47 1.35 -10.73
CA GLN A 54 -22.50 0.31 -10.80
C GLN A 54 -23.41 0.33 -9.57
N LEU A 55 -22.88 0.54 -8.37
CA LEU A 55 -23.66 0.67 -7.13
C LEU A 55 -24.71 1.78 -7.20
N TRP A 56 -24.39 2.91 -7.85
CA TRP A 56 -25.36 4.01 -8.04
C TRP A 56 -26.50 3.65 -9.01
N SER A 57 -26.30 2.65 -9.86
CA SER A 57 -27.26 2.22 -10.87
C SER A 57 -27.96 0.89 -10.56
N ALA A 58 -27.48 0.15 -9.56
CA ALA A 58 -28.00 -1.15 -9.20
C ALA A 58 -29.37 -1.01 -8.52
N ASN A 59 -30.32 -1.84 -8.96
CA ASN A 59 -31.70 -1.84 -8.46
C ASN A 59 -32.05 -3.14 -7.70
N ASP A 60 -31.21 -4.17 -7.78
CA ASP A 60 -31.39 -5.43 -7.06
C ASP A 60 -30.53 -5.43 -5.78
N ASN A 61 -31.11 -5.87 -4.68
CA ASN A 61 -30.40 -6.00 -3.41
C ASN A 61 -29.28 -7.04 -3.48
N GLU A 62 -29.43 -8.10 -4.29
CA GLU A 62 -28.37 -9.10 -4.46
C GLU A 62 -27.14 -8.49 -5.15
N ASP A 63 -27.36 -7.73 -6.23
CA ASP A 63 -26.31 -7.01 -6.95
C ASP A 63 -25.65 -5.96 -6.07
N ILE A 64 -26.44 -5.18 -5.31
CA ILE A 64 -25.93 -4.16 -4.39
C ILE A 64 -25.03 -4.81 -3.33
N ASN A 65 -25.46 -5.91 -2.73
CA ASN A 65 -24.66 -6.62 -1.73
C ASN A 65 -23.37 -7.18 -2.33
N ALA A 66 -23.45 -7.83 -3.49
CA ALA A 66 -22.28 -8.41 -4.16
C ALA A 66 -21.26 -7.33 -4.58
N LEU A 67 -21.73 -6.21 -5.12
CA LEU A 67 -20.90 -5.07 -5.48
C LEU A 67 -20.28 -4.42 -4.23
N SER A 68 -21.04 -4.27 -3.15
CA SER A 68 -20.55 -3.67 -1.89
C SER A 68 -19.44 -4.52 -1.27
N GLU A 69 -19.62 -5.85 -1.19
CA GLU A 69 -18.58 -6.77 -0.71
C GLU A 69 -17.30 -6.68 -1.57
N ALA A 70 -17.46 -6.64 -2.89
CA ALA A 70 -16.34 -6.52 -3.82
C ALA A 70 -15.60 -5.18 -3.63
N ASN A 71 -16.35 -4.10 -3.44
CA ASN A 71 -15.83 -2.76 -3.23
C ASN A 71 -15.04 -2.67 -1.92
N GLU A 72 -15.56 -3.26 -0.84
CA GLU A 72 -14.85 -3.38 0.43
C GLU A 72 -13.55 -4.18 0.30
N ALA A 73 -13.57 -5.29 -0.43
CA ALA A 73 -12.39 -6.11 -0.64
C ALA A 73 -11.28 -5.35 -1.38
N LEU A 74 -11.64 -4.62 -2.44
CA LEU A 74 -10.73 -3.73 -3.17
C LEU A 74 -10.18 -2.62 -2.25
N GLY A 75 -11.06 -1.96 -1.49
CA GLY A 75 -10.67 -0.89 -0.57
C GLY A 75 -9.68 -1.37 0.49
N ARG A 76 -9.93 -2.53 1.12
CA ARG A 76 -9.01 -3.13 2.09
C ARG A 76 -7.65 -3.47 1.47
N ALA A 77 -7.63 -4.05 0.28
CA ALA A 77 -6.39 -4.40 -0.40
C ALA A 77 -5.57 -3.14 -0.77
N SER A 78 -6.23 -2.09 -1.26
CA SER A 78 -5.58 -0.80 -1.54
C SER A 78 -5.07 -0.11 -0.27
N GLU A 79 -5.81 -0.19 0.84
CA GLU A 79 -5.34 0.34 2.12
C GLU A 79 -4.09 -0.39 2.62
N CYS A 80 -4.04 -1.72 2.50
CA CYS A 80 -2.85 -2.50 2.81
C CYS A 80 -1.64 -2.07 1.97
N TYR A 81 -1.83 -1.85 0.67
CA TYR A 81 -0.76 -1.33 -0.20
C TYR A 81 -0.26 0.05 0.25
N ASN A 82 -1.18 0.97 0.53
CA ASN A 82 -0.83 2.34 0.97
C ASN A 82 -0.09 2.34 2.32
N ARG A 83 -0.49 1.49 3.27
CA ARG A 83 0.21 1.33 4.55
C ARG A 83 1.62 0.79 4.37
N LEU A 84 1.79 -0.20 3.48
CA LEU A 84 3.09 -0.76 3.15
C LEU A 84 4.00 0.31 2.53
N LEU A 85 3.51 1.07 1.55
CA LEU A 85 4.24 2.17 0.91
C LEU A 85 4.66 3.24 1.92
N ALA A 86 3.74 3.65 2.81
CA ALA A 86 4.04 4.63 3.86
C ALA A 86 5.11 4.14 4.85
N SER A 87 5.11 2.85 5.18
CA SER A 87 6.14 2.25 6.04
C SER A 87 7.52 2.27 5.39
N TRP A 88 7.58 2.03 4.07
CA TRP A 88 8.81 2.12 3.29
C TRP A 88 9.34 3.54 3.22
N GLN A 89 8.47 4.52 2.95
CA GLN A 89 8.86 5.93 2.91
C GLN A 89 9.41 6.42 4.26
N HIS A 90 8.78 6.04 5.38
CA HIS A 90 9.32 6.36 6.72
C HIS A 90 10.68 5.73 6.97
N LYS A 91 10.91 4.49 6.50
CA LYS A 91 12.18 3.79 6.67
C LYS A 91 13.30 4.39 5.81
N ALA A 92 12.99 4.82 4.59
CA ALA A 92 13.93 5.49 3.71
C ALA A 92 14.40 6.83 4.29
N ILE A 93 13.50 7.61 4.88
CA ILE A 93 13.83 8.92 5.49
C ILE A 93 14.66 8.73 6.77
N GLY A 94 14.43 7.67 7.55
CA GLY A 94 15.20 7.36 8.77
C GLY A 94 16.61 6.79 8.55
N GLN A 95 17.04 6.60 7.30
CA GLN A 95 18.38 6.10 6.97
C GLN A 95 19.35 7.19 6.48
N GLU A 96 18.90 8.41 6.17
CA GLU A 96 19.80 9.47 5.68
C GLU A 96 20.54 10.25 6.79
N ASP A 97 20.14 10.14 8.07
CA ASP A 97 20.71 10.97 9.16
C ASP A 97 21.82 10.30 10.00
N ILE A 98 22.33 9.10 9.64
CA ILE A 98 23.35 8.38 10.46
C ILE A 98 24.66 8.10 9.70
N GLU A 99 24.86 8.67 8.50
CA GLU A 99 26.13 8.52 7.77
C GLU A 99 26.70 9.86 7.28
N ASP A 100 26.75 10.91 8.11
CA ASP A 100 27.79 11.95 7.97
C ASP A 100 27.90 12.86 9.21
N GLY A 101 28.18 12.26 10.36
CA GLY A 101 28.47 12.99 11.59
C GLY A 101 29.82 12.57 12.12
N ASP A 102 30.88 13.24 11.64
CA ASP A 102 32.19 13.32 12.30
C ASP A 102 32.00 13.74 13.76
N TRP A 103 31.74 12.80 14.65
CA TRP A 103 31.85 13.00 16.09
C TRP A 103 33.32 12.89 16.44
N GLU A 104 34.09 13.93 16.09
CA GLU A 104 35.35 14.18 16.79
C GLU A 104 35.01 14.35 18.27
N LEU A 105 35.33 13.32 19.07
CA LEU A 105 35.38 13.39 20.52
C LEU A 105 36.39 14.48 20.88
N VAL A 106 35.92 15.70 21.12
CA VAL A 106 36.76 16.76 21.68
C VAL A 106 37.07 16.37 23.12
N ASP A 107 38.26 15.78 23.32
CA ASP A 107 38.81 15.54 24.65
C ASP A 107 38.91 16.87 25.40
N TYR A 108 37.99 17.09 26.33
CA TYR A 108 38.00 18.25 27.21
C TYR A 108 39.17 18.17 28.17
N GLN A 109 40.19 19.01 27.99
CA GLN A 109 41.24 19.24 28.99
C GLN A 109 40.86 20.45 29.85
N PRO A 110 40.53 20.27 31.14
CA PRO A 110 40.33 21.40 32.04
C PRO A 110 41.69 22.08 32.30
N ALA A 111 41.75 23.38 32.04
CA ALA A 111 42.93 24.20 32.33
C ALA A 111 43.26 24.14 33.83
N THR A 112 44.48 23.68 34.16
CA THR A 112 45.08 23.86 35.47
C THR A 112 45.32 25.35 35.69
N VAL A 113 44.56 25.96 36.60
CA VAL A 113 44.83 27.32 37.08
C VAL A 113 45.88 27.23 38.19
N ALA A 114 47.03 27.88 37.95
CA ALA A 114 48.15 28.01 38.88
C ALA A 114 47.86 29.03 40.00
#